data_AF-A0A1Q2LFL5-F1
#
_entry.id   AF-A0A1Q2LFL5-F1
#
_cell.length_a   1.000
_cell.length_b   1.000
_cell.length_c   1.000
_cell.angle_alpha   90.00
_cell.angle_beta   90.00
_cell.angle_gamma   90.00
#
_symmetry.space_group_name_H-M   'P 1'
#
loop_
_entity.id
_entity.type
_entity.pdbx_description
1 polymer ?
#
loop_
_entity_poly.entity_id
_entity_poly.type
_entity_poly.pdbx_seq_one_letter_code
_entity_poly.pdbx_strand_id
1 'polypeptide(L)'
;MNNKILINKMRDNAELAQAAYGYFHFIGKEFEGEDIKNTNRKNNPTITFYDILDMTYRNHRVQDTGLIFNDKLKGNFTPTQTKRFFERYDLVEHCPNTDSGFSATLFQNKETKEYTLAIRGTEPSDTGDLKTDARMALGYIPQGQYNDMLSFYNQCKAKYPAMTESKSLNIVGHSLGGALAQMLALSICDDSNEANINEVYTFNSHLESKKAV
;
A
#
# COMPACT_ATOMS: atom_id res chain seq x y z
N MET A 1 -28.25 -3.93 11.98
CA MET A 1 -27.04 -3.28 12.53
C MET A 1 -25.74 -3.89 11.99
N ASN A 2 -25.66 -5.21 11.78
CA ASN A 2 -24.44 -5.89 11.29
C ASN A 2 -23.98 -5.43 9.88
N ASN A 3 -24.92 -5.22 8.95
CA ASN A 3 -24.58 -4.84 7.58
C ASN A 3 -23.85 -3.48 7.49
N LYS A 4 -24.20 -2.52 8.35
CA LYS A 4 -23.54 -1.20 8.35
C LYS A 4 -22.07 -1.30 8.79
N ILE A 5 -21.79 -2.18 9.75
CA ILE A 5 -20.42 -2.44 10.24
C ILE A 5 -19.61 -3.09 9.12
N LEU A 6 -20.16 -4.11 8.46
CA LEU A 6 -19.50 -4.80 7.34
C LEU A 6 -19.21 -3.86 6.17
N ILE A 7 -20.17 -3.00 5.79
CA ILE A 7 -19.99 -2.00 4.72
C ILE A 7 -18.87 -1.02 5.08
N ASN A 8 -18.84 -0.54 6.33
CA ASN A 8 -17.78 0.36 6.77
C ASN A 8 -16.41 -0.32 6.75
N LYS A 9 -16.31 -1.57 7.24
CA LYS A 9 -15.06 -2.35 7.16
C LYS A 9 -14.59 -2.54 5.72
N MET A 10 -15.49 -2.91 4.81
CA MET A 10 -15.14 -3.06 3.39
C MET A 10 -14.65 -1.75 2.77
N ARG A 11 -15.35 -0.64 3.04
CA ARG A 11 -14.93 0.69 2.58
C ARG A 11 -13.55 1.05 3.13
N ASP A 12 -13.33 0.90 4.43
CA ASP A 12 -12.09 1.33 5.08
C ASP A 12 -10.89 0.50 4.59
N ASN A 13 -11.07 -0.80 4.35
CA ASN A 13 -10.03 -1.65 3.77
C ASN A 13 -9.81 -1.37 2.28
N ALA A 14 -10.83 -0.96 1.53
CA ALA A 14 -10.66 -0.49 0.15
C ALA A 14 -9.84 0.80 0.10
N GLU A 15 -10.05 1.73 1.04
CA GLU A 15 -9.21 2.93 1.18
C GLU A 15 -7.76 2.57 1.51
N LEU A 16 -7.52 1.62 2.43
CA LEU A 16 -6.16 1.13 2.74
C LEU A 16 -5.48 0.50 1.51
N ALA A 17 -6.21 -0.32 0.75
CA ALA A 17 -5.69 -0.91 -0.50
C ALA A 17 -5.36 0.16 -1.56
N GLN A 18 -6.18 1.21 -1.67
CA GLN A 18 -5.91 2.34 -2.56
C GLN A 18 -4.73 3.19 -2.06
N ALA A 19 -4.60 3.39 -0.75
CA ALA A 19 -3.49 4.13 -0.15
C ALA A 19 -2.13 3.44 -0.35
N ALA A 20 -2.10 2.11 -0.59
CA ALA A 20 -0.89 1.39 -0.96
C ALA A 20 -0.22 1.91 -2.24
N TYR A 21 -0.96 2.62 -3.10
CA TYR A 21 -0.42 3.27 -4.29
C TYR A 21 0.26 4.63 -4.01
N GLY A 22 0.30 5.08 -2.75
CA GLY A 22 1.00 6.30 -2.35
C GLY A 22 2.52 6.15 -2.37
N TYR A 23 3.20 7.10 -3.00
CA TYR A 23 4.67 7.14 -3.13
C TYR A 23 5.28 7.81 -1.88
N PHE A 24 5.13 7.17 -0.71
CA PHE A 24 5.48 7.78 0.58
C PHE A 24 6.98 8.07 0.79
N HIS A 25 7.85 7.50 -0.04
CA HIS A 25 9.28 7.87 -0.09
C HIS A 25 9.54 9.30 -0.58
N PHE A 26 8.51 10.02 -1.06
CA PHE A 26 8.60 11.45 -1.37
C PHE A 26 8.30 12.37 -0.19
N ILE A 27 7.90 11.85 0.98
CA ILE A 27 7.73 12.68 2.18
C ILE A 27 9.05 13.39 2.49
N GLY A 28 8.98 14.70 2.72
CA GLY A 28 10.15 15.53 3.02
C GLY A 28 10.91 16.02 1.78
N LYS A 29 10.62 15.49 0.58
CA LYS A 29 11.09 16.09 -0.68
C LYS A 29 10.27 17.35 -1.00
N GLU A 30 10.67 18.09 -2.03
CA GLU A 30 9.98 19.31 -2.44
C GLU A 30 9.18 19.10 -3.74
N PHE A 31 8.11 19.87 -3.90
CA PHE A 31 7.45 20.02 -5.19
C PHE A 31 8.34 20.78 -6.16
N GLU A 32 8.22 20.47 -7.45
CA GLU A 32 8.75 21.34 -8.49
C GLU A 32 8.03 22.70 -8.46
N GLY A 33 8.80 23.79 -8.51
CA GLY A 33 8.32 25.15 -8.24
C GLY A 33 7.29 25.70 -9.24
N GLU A 34 7.37 25.33 -10.52
CA GLU A 34 6.38 25.71 -11.54
C GLU A 34 5.02 25.06 -11.28
N ASP A 35 4.99 23.82 -10.78
CA ASP A 35 3.73 23.11 -10.49
C ASP A 35 3.00 23.75 -9.30
N ILE A 36 3.72 24.38 -8.37
CA ILE A 36 3.15 25.00 -7.15
C ILE A 36 3.13 26.53 -7.17
N LYS A 37 3.53 27.19 -8.26
CA LYS A 37 3.66 28.67 -8.31
C LYS A 37 2.37 29.43 -7.99
N ASN A 38 1.22 28.81 -8.21
CA ASN A 38 -0.11 29.38 -7.97
C ASN A 38 -0.88 28.62 -6.88
N THR A 39 -0.21 27.80 -6.07
CA THR A 39 -0.84 27.04 -4.98
C THR A 39 -0.40 27.59 -3.62
N ASN A 40 -1.09 27.14 -2.56
CA ASN A 40 -0.69 27.41 -1.18
C ASN A 40 0.65 26.77 -0.79
N ARG A 41 1.21 25.88 -1.63
CA ARG A 41 2.50 25.23 -1.41
C ARG A 41 3.69 26.07 -1.90
N LYS A 42 3.48 27.17 -2.63
CA LYS A 42 4.57 28.05 -3.14
C LYS A 42 5.63 28.40 -2.08
N ASN A 43 5.18 28.78 -0.87
CA ASN A 43 6.07 29.20 0.22
C ASN A 43 6.44 28.06 1.17
N ASN A 44 5.91 26.85 0.93
CA ASN A 44 6.19 25.65 1.71
C ASN A 44 6.12 24.44 0.76
N PRO A 45 7.18 24.22 -0.04
CA PRO A 45 7.17 23.22 -1.10
C PRO A 45 7.36 21.79 -0.58
N THR A 46 7.67 21.61 0.72
CA THR A 46 7.90 20.28 1.30
C THR A 46 6.64 19.42 1.23
N ILE A 47 6.76 18.27 0.58
CA ILE A 47 5.73 17.24 0.40
C ILE A 47 5.48 16.53 1.74
N THR A 48 4.21 16.42 2.10
CA THR A 48 3.73 15.68 3.27
C THR A 48 3.00 14.43 2.82
N PHE A 49 2.71 13.53 3.76
CA PHE A 49 1.89 12.35 3.48
C PHE A 49 0.46 12.70 3.03
N TYR A 50 -0.07 13.88 3.40
CA TYR A 50 -1.37 14.33 2.89
C TYR A 50 -1.32 14.58 1.39
N ASP A 51 -0.28 15.22 0.87
CA ASP A 51 -0.24 15.55 -0.55
C ASP A 51 -0.09 14.32 -1.44
N ILE A 52 0.53 13.25 -0.92
CA ILE A 52 0.81 12.02 -1.65
C ILE A 52 -0.46 11.27 -2.02
N LEU A 53 -1.48 11.28 -1.15
CA LEU A 53 -2.77 10.65 -1.44
C LEU A 53 -3.79 11.61 -2.06
N ASP A 54 -3.65 12.92 -1.83
CA ASP A 54 -4.57 13.94 -2.32
C ASP A 54 -4.48 14.15 -3.84
N MET A 55 -5.62 13.95 -4.52
CA MET A 55 -5.74 14.11 -5.96
C MET A 55 -5.51 15.54 -6.46
N THR A 56 -5.60 16.56 -5.59
CA THR A 56 -5.27 17.94 -5.95
C THR A 56 -3.82 18.06 -6.41
N TYR A 57 -2.90 17.28 -5.84
CA TYR A 57 -1.48 17.29 -6.21
C TYR A 57 -1.12 16.18 -7.19
N ARG A 58 -2.10 15.47 -7.74
CA ARG A 58 -1.85 14.46 -8.77
C ARG A 58 -1.09 15.09 -9.95
N ASN A 59 -0.12 14.36 -10.46
CA ASN A 59 0.78 14.76 -11.55
C ASN A 59 1.73 15.92 -11.22
N HIS A 60 1.67 16.50 -10.02
CA HIS A 60 2.70 17.45 -9.59
C HIS A 60 4.02 16.69 -9.48
N ARG A 61 5.05 17.30 -10.05
CA ARG A 61 6.40 16.77 -10.10
C ARG A 61 7.07 16.97 -8.75
N VAL A 62 7.87 15.98 -8.40
CA VAL A 62 8.76 16.04 -7.24
C VAL A 62 10.09 16.57 -7.72
N GLN A 63 10.64 17.55 -7.01
CA GLN A 63 11.99 18.04 -7.25
C GLN A 63 12.97 16.95 -6.84
N ASP A 64 13.60 16.32 -7.83
CA ASP A 64 14.75 15.46 -7.60
C ASP A 64 16.04 16.23 -7.86
N THR A 65 17.09 15.93 -7.10
CA THR A 65 18.39 16.61 -7.22
C THR A 65 19.12 16.28 -8.53
N GLY A 66 18.61 15.31 -9.30
CA GLY A 66 19.04 14.98 -10.65
C GLY A 66 18.27 15.75 -11.72
N LEU A 67 18.94 16.06 -12.84
CA LEU A 67 18.48 16.90 -13.96
C LEU A 67 17.19 16.42 -14.69
N ILE A 68 16.48 15.41 -14.20
CA ILE A 68 15.30 14.80 -14.84
C ILE A 68 14.14 14.66 -13.84
N PHE A 69 13.06 15.42 -14.06
CA PHE A 69 11.82 15.34 -13.27
C PHE A 69 10.85 14.30 -13.83
N ASN A 70 11.12 13.01 -13.59
CA ASN A 70 10.19 11.94 -13.98
C ASN A 70 9.21 11.57 -12.86
N ASP A 71 9.53 11.93 -11.62
CA ASP A 71 8.74 11.57 -10.45
C ASP A 71 7.55 12.50 -10.26
N LYS A 72 6.36 11.91 -10.16
CA LYS A 72 5.09 12.61 -9.98
C LYS A 72 4.25 11.96 -8.91
N LEU A 73 3.49 12.76 -8.17
CA LEU A 73 2.51 12.24 -7.23
C LEU A 73 1.31 11.61 -7.98
N LYS A 74 0.78 10.52 -7.42
CA LYS A 74 -0.29 9.70 -8.02
C LYS A 74 -1.55 9.60 -7.15
N GLY A 75 -1.73 10.55 -6.23
CA GLY A 75 -2.88 10.62 -5.32
C GLY A 75 -4.23 10.54 -6.02
N ASN A 76 -5.16 9.81 -5.41
CA ASN A 76 -6.50 9.54 -5.94
C ASN A 76 -7.61 9.81 -4.91
N PHE A 77 -7.27 10.26 -3.71
CA PHE A 77 -8.24 10.62 -2.68
C PHE A 77 -8.66 12.07 -2.85
N THR A 78 -9.92 12.36 -2.57
CA THR A 78 -10.31 13.78 -2.40
C THR A 78 -9.58 14.39 -1.20
N PRO A 79 -9.35 15.71 -1.13
CA PRO A 79 -8.68 16.34 0.01
C PRO A 79 -9.30 15.96 1.37
N THR A 80 -10.63 15.92 1.43
CA THR A 80 -11.38 15.53 2.63
C THR A 80 -11.17 14.05 2.98
N GLN A 81 -11.12 13.17 1.98
CA GLN A 81 -10.86 11.75 2.18
C GLN A 81 -9.45 11.53 2.71
N THR A 82 -8.45 12.20 2.14
CA THR A 82 -7.07 12.15 2.62
C THR A 82 -6.95 12.58 4.08
N LYS A 83 -7.59 13.71 4.44
CA LYS A 83 -7.63 14.18 5.83
C LYS A 83 -8.21 13.12 6.77
N ARG A 84 -9.39 12.60 6.45
CA ARG A 84 -10.09 11.58 7.26
C ARG A 84 -9.35 10.24 7.33
N PHE A 85 -8.60 9.90 6.28
CA PHE A 85 -7.76 8.71 6.27
C PHE A 85 -6.65 8.85 7.32
N PHE A 86 -5.88 9.93 7.28
CA PHE A 86 -4.79 10.16 8.23
C PHE A 86 -5.24 10.60 9.63
N GLU A 87 -6.49 11.00 9.83
CA GLU A 87 -7.10 11.10 11.17
C GLU A 87 -7.28 9.73 11.83
N ARG A 88 -7.39 8.66 11.04
CA ARG A 88 -7.61 7.27 11.53
C ARG A 88 -6.36 6.42 11.51
N TYR A 89 -5.46 6.63 10.55
CA TYR A 89 -4.30 5.78 10.34
C TYR A 89 -2.99 6.55 10.45
N ASP A 90 -2.02 5.96 11.15
CA ASP A 90 -0.62 6.34 11.08
C ASP A 90 0.06 5.59 9.93
N LEU A 91 0.91 6.30 9.18
CA LEU A 91 1.86 5.71 8.24
C LEU A 91 3.07 5.22 9.04
N VAL A 92 3.24 3.90 9.15
CA VAL A 92 4.25 3.29 10.04
C VAL A 92 5.55 2.99 9.29
N GLU A 93 5.44 2.35 8.14
CA GLU A 93 6.60 1.95 7.33
C GLU A 93 6.22 1.83 5.86
N HIS A 94 7.11 2.22 4.96
CA HIS A 94 6.85 2.18 3.52
C HIS A 94 8.00 1.54 2.76
N CYS A 95 7.67 0.53 1.95
CA CYS A 95 8.54 -0.03 0.96
C CYS A 95 8.25 0.64 -0.40
N PRO A 96 9.16 1.48 -0.95
CA PRO A 96 9.04 1.97 -2.31
C PRO A 96 9.20 0.82 -3.31
N ASN A 97 9.03 1.11 -4.61
CA ASN A 97 9.21 0.10 -5.65
C ASN A 97 10.58 -0.56 -5.56
N THR A 98 10.59 -1.87 -5.34
CA THR A 98 11.79 -2.69 -5.49
C THR A 98 12.05 -2.98 -6.97
N ASP A 99 13.22 -3.54 -7.27
CA ASP A 99 13.58 -3.97 -8.63
C ASP A 99 12.62 -5.03 -9.20
N SER A 100 11.91 -5.77 -8.33
CA SER A 100 10.89 -6.75 -8.76
C SER A 100 9.52 -6.10 -9.03
N GLY A 101 9.35 -4.82 -8.69
CA GLY A 101 8.10 -4.08 -8.77
C GLY A 101 7.23 -4.16 -7.50
N PHE A 102 7.71 -4.81 -6.43
CA PHE A 102 6.98 -4.88 -5.16
C PHE A 102 6.96 -3.51 -4.48
N SER A 103 5.82 -3.18 -3.86
CA SER A 103 5.68 -2.05 -2.95
C SER A 103 4.55 -2.34 -1.96
N ALA A 104 4.75 -1.94 -0.71
CA ALA A 104 3.77 -2.10 0.34
C ALA A 104 3.95 -1.02 1.40
N THR A 105 2.90 -0.79 2.17
CA THR A 105 2.90 0.19 3.25
C THR A 105 2.23 -0.42 4.47
N LEU A 106 2.89 -0.30 5.62
CA LEU A 106 2.32 -0.65 6.92
C LEU A 106 1.64 0.59 7.50
N PHE A 107 0.35 0.45 7.80
CA PHE A 107 -0.42 1.44 8.53
C PHE A 107 -0.78 0.92 9.92
N GLN A 108 -1.03 1.81 10.87
CA GLN A 108 -1.61 1.46 12.16
C GLN A 108 -2.87 2.27 12.42
N ASN A 109 -3.95 1.60 12.83
CA ASN A 109 -5.15 2.28 13.29
C ASN A 109 -4.87 3.00 14.61
N LYS A 110 -5.15 4.30 14.67
CA LYS A 110 -4.89 5.16 15.83
C LYS A 110 -5.70 4.78 17.06
N GLU A 111 -6.89 4.23 16.86
CA GLU A 111 -7.81 3.84 17.92
C GLU A 111 -7.60 2.37 18.32
N THR A 112 -7.73 1.44 17.37
CA THR A 112 -7.66 -0.01 17.68
C THR A 112 -6.24 -0.52 17.87
N LYS A 113 -5.23 0.22 17.43
CA LYS A 113 -3.81 -0.16 17.39
C LYS A 113 -3.48 -1.34 16.48
N GLU A 114 -4.47 -1.89 15.78
CA GLU A 114 -4.28 -2.90 14.75
C GLU A 114 -3.41 -2.36 13.61
N TYR A 115 -2.53 -3.21 13.12
CA TYR A 115 -1.71 -2.95 11.96
C TYR A 115 -2.42 -3.41 10.70
N THR A 116 -2.22 -2.70 9.60
CA THR A 116 -2.67 -3.13 8.27
C THR A 116 -1.49 -3.05 7.31
N LEU A 117 -1.06 -4.21 6.82
CA LEU A 117 -0.10 -4.27 5.72
C LEU A 117 -0.85 -4.18 4.39
N ALA A 118 -0.72 -3.03 3.73
CA ALA A 118 -1.35 -2.74 2.45
C ALA A 118 -0.36 -2.97 1.30
N ILE A 119 -0.62 -3.98 0.49
CA ILE A 119 0.24 -4.42 -0.61
C ILE A 119 -0.30 -3.81 -1.92
N ARG A 120 0.56 -3.08 -2.61
CA ARG A 120 0.20 -2.45 -3.88
C ARG A 120 0.11 -3.52 -4.97
N GLY A 121 -0.89 -3.39 -5.83
CA GLY A 121 -0.86 -4.10 -7.11
C GLY A 121 0.10 -3.43 -8.08
N THR A 122 0.08 -3.90 -9.32
CA THR A 122 0.83 -3.25 -10.39
C THR A 122 0.10 -1.99 -10.89
N GLU A 123 0.84 -1.10 -11.54
CA GLU A 123 0.31 0.13 -12.11
C GLU A 123 0.00 0.00 -13.61
N PRO A 124 -1.22 0.32 -14.06
CA PRO A 124 -1.65 0.17 -15.47
C PRO A 124 -0.81 0.92 -16.52
N SER A 125 0.03 1.88 -16.09
CA SER A 125 0.93 2.64 -16.96
C SER A 125 2.25 1.95 -17.27
N ASP A 126 2.60 0.87 -16.56
CA ASP A 126 3.76 0.04 -16.89
C ASP A 126 3.39 -0.95 -18.01
N THR A 127 3.95 -0.80 -19.20
CA THR A 127 3.65 -1.69 -20.34
C THR A 127 4.09 -3.15 -20.13
N GLY A 128 4.89 -3.43 -19.10
CA GLY A 128 5.21 -4.78 -18.63
C GLY A 128 4.07 -5.45 -17.84
N ASP A 129 3.04 -4.69 -17.47
CA ASP A 129 2.03 -5.04 -16.48
C ASP A 129 0.94 -5.99 -17.00
N LEU A 130 0.48 -5.78 -18.24
CA LEU A 130 -0.46 -6.69 -18.89
C LEU A 130 0.07 -8.15 -18.93
N LYS A 131 1.40 -8.31 -18.94
CA LYS A 131 2.08 -9.61 -18.95
C LYS A 131 2.14 -10.23 -17.55
N THR A 132 2.18 -9.44 -16.48
CA THR A 132 2.20 -9.93 -15.09
C THR A 132 0.81 -10.38 -14.66
N ASP A 133 -0.22 -9.57 -14.91
CA ASP A 133 -1.62 -9.97 -14.70
C ASP A 133 -2.00 -11.19 -15.57
N ALA A 134 -1.54 -11.24 -16.83
CA ALA A 134 -1.72 -12.42 -17.67
C ALA A 134 -0.94 -13.65 -17.17
N ARG A 135 0.27 -13.48 -16.63
CA ARG A 135 1.06 -14.60 -16.06
C ARG A 135 0.44 -15.15 -14.79
N MET A 136 -0.15 -14.31 -13.96
CA MET A 136 -0.92 -14.74 -12.80
C MET A 136 -2.21 -15.46 -13.18
N ALA A 137 -2.95 -14.94 -14.18
CA ALA A 137 -4.10 -15.65 -14.75
C ALA A 137 -3.70 -17.02 -15.35
N LEU A 138 -2.42 -17.21 -15.71
CA LEU A 138 -1.82 -18.46 -16.17
C LEU A 138 -1.12 -19.27 -15.05
N GLY A 139 -1.24 -18.88 -13.77
CA GLY A 139 -0.76 -19.63 -12.61
C GLY A 139 0.71 -19.41 -12.20
N TYR A 140 1.36 -18.34 -12.66
CA TYR A 140 2.75 -18.03 -12.29
C TYR A 140 2.84 -17.08 -11.09
N ILE A 141 3.52 -17.53 -10.03
CA ILE A 141 3.87 -16.73 -8.87
C ILE A 141 5.02 -15.77 -9.25
N PRO A 142 4.90 -14.45 -9.04
CA PRO A 142 6.00 -13.51 -9.24
C PRO A 142 7.02 -13.66 -8.10
N GLN A 143 7.94 -14.62 -8.22
CA GLN A 143 8.88 -15.00 -7.15
C GLN A 143 9.68 -13.83 -6.57
N GLY A 144 10.08 -12.86 -7.41
CA GLY A 144 10.77 -11.66 -6.96
C GLY A 144 9.93 -10.82 -6.00
N GLN A 145 8.68 -10.50 -6.39
CA GLN A 145 7.78 -9.72 -5.54
C GLN A 145 7.36 -10.48 -4.30
N TYR A 146 7.19 -11.81 -4.40
CA TYR A 146 6.92 -12.67 -3.24
C TYR A 146 8.07 -12.66 -2.23
N ASN A 147 9.32 -12.75 -2.69
CA ASN A 147 10.49 -12.70 -1.81
C ASN A 147 10.64 -11.31 -1.15
N ASP A 148 10.45 -10.24 -1.92
CA ASP A 148 10.49 -8.86 -1.40
C ASP A 148 9.38 -8.61 -0.38
N MET A 149 8.18 -9.16 -0.61
CA MET A 149 7.07 -9.14 0.33
C MET A 149 7.43 -9.78 1.67
N LEU A 150 8.00 -11.00 1.65
CA LEU A 150 8.43 -11.67 2.89
C LEU A 150 9.56 -10.90 3.59
N SER A 151 10.51 -10.35 2.82
CA SER A 151 11.59 -9.52 3.35
C SER A 151 11.03 -8.30 4.08
N PHE A 152 10.10 -7.57 3.43
CA PHE A 152 9.47 -6.39 4.02
C PHE A 152 8.63 -6.72 5.25
N TYR A 153 7.85 -7.80 5.21
CA TYR A 153 7.11 -8.28 6.38
C TYR A 153 8.04 -8.57 7.56
N ASN A 154 9.15 -9.28 7.34
CA ASN A 154 10.12 -9.60 8.39
C ASN A 154 10.80 -8.37 8.96
N GLN A 155 11.09 -7.36 8.12
CA GLN A 155 11.60 -6.07 8.59
C GLN A 155 10.58 -5.35 9.47
N CYS A 156 9.31 -5.31 9.06
CA CYS A 156 8.23 -4.74 9.85
C CYS A 156 8.08 -5.48 11.19
N LYS A 157 8.06 -6.81 11.17
CA LYS A 157 7.96 -7.67 12.37
C LYS A 157 9.10 -7.39 13.35
N ALA A 158 10.33 -7.25 12.87
CA ALA A 158 11.48 -6.97 13.72
C ALA A 158 11.41 -5.58 14.37
N LYS A 159 10.91 -4.58 13.63
CA LYS A 159 10.81 -3.19 14.11
C LYS A 159 9.57 -2.94 14.98
N TYR A 160 8.48 -3.67 14.72
CA TYR A 160 7.17 -3.49 15.34
C TYR A 160 6.60 -4.84 15.81
N PRO A 161 7.20 -5.48 16.84
CA PRO A 161 6.81 -6.83 17.27
C PRO A 161 5.33 -6.94 17.67
N ALA A 162 4.70 -5.84 18.13
CA ALA A 162 3.27 -5.76 18.43
C ALA A 162 2.37 -6.16 17.25
N MET A 163 2.84 -6.08 15.99
CA MET A 163 2.10 -6.54 14.82
C MET A 163 2.00 -8.07 14.70
N THR A 164 2.65 -8.81 15.60
CA THR A 164 2.59 -10.27 15.65
C THR A 164 1.79 -10.80 16.84
N GLU A 165 1.23 -9.90 17.65
CA GLU A 165 0.30 -10.28 18.70
C GLU A 165 -1.00 -10.85 18.11
N SER A 166 -1.77 -11.56 18.93
CA SER A 166 -3.01 -12.18 18.47
C SER A 166 -3.98 -11.14 17.88
N LYS A 167 -4.45 -11.39 16.66
CA LYS A 167 -5.40 -10.55 15.90
C LYS A 167 -4.94 -9.11 15.73
N SER A 168 -3.64 -8.88 15.63
CA SER A 168 -3.06 -7.54 15.50
C SER A 168 -2.83 -7.12 14.05
N LEU A 169 -2.80 -8.05 13.09
CA LEU A 169 -2.45 -7.77 11.70
C LEU A 169 -3.61 -8.01 10.73
N ASN A 170 -3.99 -6.96 10.00
CA ASN A 170 -4.79 -7.05 8.79
C ASN A 170 -3.88 -7.04 7.55
N ILE A 171 -4.28 -7.74 6.50
CA ILE A 171 -3.56 -7.72 5.21
C ILE A 171 -4.53 -7.30 4.12
N VAL A 172 -4.16 -6.29 3.34
CA VAL A 172 -5.02 -5.80 2.25
C VAL A 172 -4.27 -5.68 0.94
N GLY A 173 -4.96 -5.89 -0.17
CA GLY A 173 -4.36 -5.70 -1.49
C GLY A 173 -5.38 -5.64 -2.63
N HIS A 174 -4.97 -5.01 -3.74
CA HIS A 174 -5.76 -4.88 -4.97
C HIS A 174 -5.01 -5.48 -6.17
N SER A 175 -5.73 -6.13 -7.10
CA SER A 175 -5.15 -6.83 -8.25
C SER A 175 -4.05 -7.82 -7.83
N LEU A 176 -2.85 -7.77 -8.41
CA LEU A 176 -1.65 -8.51 -7.99
C LEU A 176 -1.37 -8.39 -6.47
N GLY A 177 -1.58 -7.21 -5.88
CA GLY A 177 -1.37 -7.00 -4.46
C GLY A 177 -2.32 -7.84 -3.59
N GLY A 178 -3.52 -8.15 -4.10
CA GLY A 178 -4.45 -9.05 -3.43
C GLY A 178 -4.02 -10.52 -3.47
N ALA A 179 -3.34 -10.95 -4.54
CA ALA A 179 -2.78 -12.29 -4.63
C ALA A 179 -1.57 -12.45 -3.71
N LEU A 180 -0.69 -11.43 -3.66
CA LEU A 180 0.38 -11.35 -2.68
C LEU A 180 -0.15 -11.34 -1.24
N ALA A 181 -1.25 -10.63 -0.96
CA ALA A 181 -1.89 -10.66 0.35
C ALA A 181 -2.33 -12.08 0.77
N GLN A 182 -2.91 -12.85 -0.15
CA GLN A 182 -3.25 -14.27 0.09
C GLN A 182 -1.99 -15.11 0.33
N MET A 183 -0.96 -14.94 -0.50
CA MET A 183 0.30 -15.66 -0.35
C MET A 183 0.98 -15.36 0.97
N LEU A 184 1.01 -14.10 1.40
CA LEU A 184 1.57 -13.71 2.70
C LEU A 184 0.82 -14.40 3.83
N ALA A 185 -0.53 -14.35 3.80
CA ALA A 185 -1.34 -15.00 4.81
C ALA A 185 -1.00 -16.49 4.93
N LEU A 186 -0.92 -17.20 3.80
CA LEU A 186 -0.51 -18.61 3.78
C LEU A 186 0.93 -18.86 4.23
N SER A 187 1.82 -17.87 4.04
CA SER A 187 3.25 -18.01 4.36
C SER A 187 3.55 -17.77 5.85
N ILE A 188 2.70 -16.99 6.52
CA ILE A 188 2.89 -16.65 7.94
C ILE A 188 1.91 -17.37 8.87
N CYS A 189 0.88 -18.03 8.33
CA CYS A 189 0.04 -18.95 9.08
C CYS A 189 0.76 -20.29 9.28
N ASP A 190 1.61 -20.38 10.30
CA ASP A 190 2.04 -21.64 10.91
C ASP A 190 1.40 -21.79 12.32
N ASP A 191 1.46 -22.98 12.93
CA ASP A 191 0.84 -23.26 14.24
C ASP A 191 1.29 -22.28 15.36
N SER A 192 2.43 -21.60 15.19
CA SER A 192 2.97 -20.63 16.16
C SER A 192 2.52 -19.19 15.91
N ASN A 193 2.00 -18.90 14.72
CA ASN A 193 1.63 -17.57 14.25
C ASN A 193 0.17 -17.49 13.74
N GLU A 194 -0.57 -18.60 13.70
CA GLU A 194 -1.97 -18.68 13.22
C GLU A 194 -2.86 -17.60 13.83
N ALA A 195 -2.57 -17.22 15.08
CA ALA A 195 -3.33 -16.23 15.81
C ALA A 195 -3.03 -14.77 15.41
N ASN A 196 -1.98 -14.46 14.64
CA ASN A 196 -1.55 -13.07 14.40
C ASN A 196 -2.39 -12.33 13.33
N ILE A 197 -2.90 -13.05 12.34
CA ILE A 197 -3.76 -12.48 11.29
C ILE A 197 -5.17 -12.31 11.84
N ASN A 198 -5.69 -11.10 11.74
CA ASN A 198 -7.07 -10.76 12.08
C ASN A 198 -7.99 -10.95 10.87
N GLU A 199 -7.75 -10.19 9.80
CA GLU A 199 -8.59 -10.18 8.59
C GLU A 199 -7.73 -9.99 7.32
N VAL A 200 -8.14 -10.63 6.21
CA VAL A 200 -7.52 -10.47 4.88
C VAL A 200 -8.56 -9.93 3.91
N TYR A 201 -8.27 -8.80 3.26
CA TYR A 201 -9.15 -8.18 2.26
C TYR A 201 -8.47 -8.05 0.91
N THR A 202 -9.06 -8.66 -0.11
CA THR A 202 -8.56 -8.61 -1.48
C THR A 202 -9.60 -7.99 -2.41
N PHE A 203 -9.18 -7.04 -3.24
CA PHE A 203 -10.05 -6.32 -4.17
C PHE A 203 -9.61 -6.61 -5.60
N ASN A 204 -10.53 -7.07 -6.45
CA ASN A 204 -10.27 -7.42 -7.86
C ASN A 204 -9.04 -8.33 -8.03
N SER A 205 -8.83 -9.26 -7.10
CA SER A 205 -7.68 -10.14 -7.06
C SER A 205 -7.93 -11.43 -7.83
N HIS A 206 -6.87 -11.98 -8.42
CA HIS A 206 -6.87 -13.34 -8.92
C HIS A 206 -6.87 -14.31 -7.72
N LEU A 207 -7.50 -15.48 -7.89
CA LEU A 207 -7.56 -16.51 -6.85
C LEU A 207 -6.26 -17.32 -6.87
N GLU A 208 -5.51 -17.29 -5.78
CA GLU A 208 -4.36 -18.18 -5.61
C GLU A 208 -4.86 -19.51 -5.05
N SER A 209 -4.99 -20.53 -5.90
CA SER A 209 -5.28 -21.89 -5.47
C SER A 209 -4.04 -22.76 -5.66
N LYS A 210 -3.41 -23.20 -4.56
CA LYS A 210 -2.47 -24.31 -4.60
C LYS A 210 -3.28 -25.60 -4.59
N LYS A 211 -3.11 -26.43 -5.62
CA LYS A 211 -3.54 -27.83 -5.55
C LYS A 211 -2.69 -28.49 -4.46
N ALA A 212 -3.32 -28.98 -3.39
CA ALA A 212 -2.63 -29.88 -2.46
C ALA A 212 -2.24 -31.12 -3.26
N VAL A 213 -0.93 -31.34 -3.40
CA VAL A 213 -0.35 -32.57 -3.96
C VAL A 213 0.10 -33.43 -2.79
#